data_AF-E6LWU2-F1
#
_entry.id   AF-E6LWU2-F1
#
_cell.length_a   1.000
_cell.length_b   1.000
_cell.length_c   1.000
_cell.angle_alpha   90.00
_cell.angle_beta   90.00
_cell.angle_gamma   90.00
#
_symmetry.space_group_name_H-M   'P 1'
#
loop_
_entity.id
_entity.type
_entity.pdbx_description
1 polymer ?
#
loop_
_entity_poly.entity_id
_entity_poly.type
_entity_poly.pdbx_seq_one_letter_code
_entity_poly.pdbx_strand_id
1 'polypeptide(L)'
;MQVASPKLGWVRSTDQQTIELTGELVVGRAPETHGREGVFSLTTPPEILEISRTHARICTEGWEVTVEDLGSDNGTRLCRATGQIVDLQPYKRYNIQPGDVLELAPNYLLRFAA
;
A
#
# COMPACT_ATOMS: atom_id res chain seq x y z
N MET A 1 -9.71 -6.68 29.29
CA MET A 1 -10.85 -6.66 28.36
C MET A 1 -10.28 -6.40 26.98
N GLN A 2 -10.16 -7.44 26.16
CA GLN A 2 -9.63 -7.30 24.81
C GLN A 2 -10.78 -6.83 23.93
N VAL A 3 -10.78 -5.52 23.64
CA VAL A 3 -11.71 -4.96 22.65
C VAL A 3 -11.38 -5.66 21.34
N ALA A 4 -12.35 -6.35 20.75
CA ALA A 4 -12.20 -6.96 19.44
C ALA A 4 -11.75 -5.87 18.46
N SER A 5 -10.52 -5.98 17.96
CA SER A 5 -9.98 -5.08 16.94
C SER A 5 -10.95 -5.15 15.75
N PRO A 6 -11.57 -4.05 15.32
CA PRO A 6 -12.26 -4.07 14.05
C PRO A 6 -11.21 -4.37 13.00
N LYS A 7 -11.51 -5.37 12.17
CA LYS A 7 -10.64 -5.82 11.09
C LYS A 7 -10.29 -4.61 10.24
N LEU A 8 -9.05 -4.16 10.39
CA LEU A 8 -8.43 -3.27 9.44
C LEU A 8 -8.53 -4.00 8.11
N GLY A 9 -9.08 -3.30 7.12
CA GLY A 9 -9.61 -3.96 5.95
C GLY A 9 -8.55 -4.62 5.06
N TRP A 10 -8.85 -4.73 3.79
CA TRP A 10 -8.04 -5.47 2.84
C TRP A 10 -7.43 -4.54 1.81
N VAL A 11 -6.19 -4.84 1.41
CA VAL A 11 -5.66 -4.37 0.15
C VAL A 11 -5.79 -5.49 -0.88
N ARG A 12 -6.37 -5.17 -2.03
CA ARG A 12 -6.47 -6.08 -3.18
C ARG A 12 -5.69 -5.51 -4.35
N SER A 13 -4.73 -6.28 -4.84
CA SER A 13 -3.91 -5.90 -5.99
C SER A 13 -4.57 -6.27 -7.33
N THR A 14 -4.08 -5.71 -8.44
CA THR A 14 -4.53 -6.06 -9.79
C THR A 14 -4.42 -7.56 -10.09
N ASP A 15 -3.34 -8.21 -9.63
CA ASP A 15 -3.09 -9.64 -9.78
C ASP A 15 -3.83 -10.51 -8.74
N GLN A 16 -4.88 -9.96 -8.15
CA GLN A 16 -5.80 -10.63 -7.23
C GLN A 16 -5.19 -11.11 -5.91
N GLN A 17 -3.97 -10.70 -5.58
CA GLN A 17 -3.45 -10.87 -4.22
C GLN A 17 -4.32 -10.04 -3.26
N THR A 18 -4.61 -10.61 -2.10
CA THR A 18 -5.41 -9.95 -1.07
C THR A 18 -4.67 -10.09 0.25
N ILE A 19 -4.34 -8.96 0.86
CA ILE A 19 -3.57 -8.90 2.11
C ILE A 19 -4.37 -8.11 3.15
N GLU A 20 -4.42 -8.65 4.35
CA GLU A 20 -5.02 -7.95 5.50
C GLU A 20 -4.10 -6.79 5.92
N LEU A 21 -4.68 -5.62 6.12
CA LEU A 21 -3.93 -4.44 6.55
C LEU A 21 -3.62 -4.55 8.04
N THR A 22 -2.53 -5.22 8.36
CA THR A 22 -2.03 -5.36 9.73
C THR A 22 -0.55 -4.98 9.79
N GLY A 23 -0.19 -4.13 10.75
CA GLY A 23 1.19 -3.66 10.89
C GLY A 23 1.67 -2.85 9.67
N GLU A 24 2.88 -3.16 9.20
CA GLU A 24 3.51 -2.52 8.05
C GLU A 24 3.51 -3.47 6.85
N LEU A 25 3.11 -2.98 5.68
CA LEU A 25 3.17 -3.70 4.42
C LEU A 25 4.07 -2.95 3.43
N VAL A 26 5.18 -3.57 3.04
CA VAL A 26 6.10 -3.03 2.03
C VAL A 26 5.77 -3.61 0.67
N VAL A 27 5.59 -2.76 -0.34
CA VAL A 27 5.16 -3.16 -1.68
C VAL A 27 6.24 -2.85 -2.71
N GLY A 28 6.46 -3.77 -3.66
CA GLY A 28 7.32 -3.53 -4.82
C GLY A 28 7.67 -4.81 -5.58
N ARG A 29 8.57 -4.71 -6.58
CA ARG A 29 9.00 -5.88 -7.39
C ARG A 29 9.92 -6.86 -6.65
N ALA A 30 10.58 -6.40 -5.58
CA ALA A 30 11.45 -7.21 -4.73
C ALA A 30 11.56 -6.56 -3.32
N PRO A 31 10.45 -6.51 -2.57
CA PRO A 31 10.38 -5.80 -1.29
C PRO A 31 11.19 -6.53 -0.21
N GLU A 32 11.81 -5.78 0.69
CA GLU A 32 12.60 -6.32 1.80
C GLU A 32 11.94 -5.98 3.14
N THR A 33 11.70 -6.99 3.97
CA THR A 33 11.14 -6.83 5.33
C THR A 33 12.21 -6.88 6.43
N HIS A 34 13.42 -7.31 6.08
CA HIS A 34 14.54 -7.56 6.99
C HIS A 34 14.19 -8.46 8.19
N GLY A 35 13.18 -9.32 8.07
CA GLY A 35 12.76 -10.23 9.14
C GLY A 35 12.16 -9.54 10.36
N ARG A 36 11.72 -8.28 10.23
CA ARG A 36 11.10 -7.53 11.33
C ARG A 36 9.69 -8.05 11.59
N GLU A 37 9.39 -8.33 12.86
CA GLU A 37 8.05 -8.74 13.29
C GLU A 37 7.03 -7.63 12.98
N GLY A 38 5.86 -8.02 12.47
CA GLY A 38 4.81 -7.07 12.07
C GLY A 38 5.07 -6.31 10.78
N VAL A 39 6.12 -6.68 10.02
CA VAL A 39 6.41 -6.15 8.68
C VAL A 39 6.20 -7.25 7.64
N PHE A 40 5.27 -7.02 6.74
CA PHE A 40 4.87 -7.92 5.66
C PHE A 40 5.30 -7.35 4.31
N SER A 41 5.27 -8.19 3.28
CA SER A 41 5.60 -7.81 1.91
C SER A 41 4.49 -8.17 0.93
N LEU A 42 4.17 -7.25 0.02
CA LEU A 42 3.40 -7.51 -1.20
C LEU A 42 4.33 -7.44 -2.40
N THR A 43 4.64 -8.59 -3.00
CA THR A 43 5.51 -8.65 -4.18
C THR A 43 4.66 -8.46 -5.43
N THR A 44 5.00 -7.45 -6.23
CA THR A 44 4.39 -7.18 -7.52
C THR A 44 5.07 -8.03 -8.61
N PRO A 45 4.41 -8.25 -9.78
CA PRO A 45 5.02 -8.98 -10.89
C PRO A 45 6.37 -8.35 -11.30
N PRO A 46 7.46 -9.13 -11.37
CA PRO A 46 8.81 -8.61 -11.62
C PRO A 46 8.99 -7.99 -13.02
N GLU A 47 8.11 -8.32 -13.96
CA GLU A 47 8.09 -7.79 -15.32
C GLU A 47 7.58 -6.35 -15.44
N ILE A 48 6.90 -5.82 -14.41
CA ILE A 48 6.41 -4.43 -14.39
C ILE A 48 7.54 -3.53 -13.89
N LEU A 49 8.43 -3.14 -14.81
CA LEU A 49 9.67 -2.42 -14.49
C LEU A 49 9.41 -1.02 -13.91
N GLU A 50 8.24 -0.44 -14.17
CA GLU A 50 7.82 0.85 -13.63
C GLU A 50 7.73 0.84 -12.10
N ILE A 51 7.45 -0.32 -11.48
CA ILE A 51 7.32 -0.45 -10.03
C ILE A 51 8.68 -0.73 -9.42
N SER A 52 9.29 0.20 -8.66
CA SER A 52 10.53 0.01 -7.88
C SER A 52 10.58 -1.27 -7.00
N ARG A 53 11.80 -1.77 -6.70
CA ARG A 53 12.01 -2.98 -5.88
C ARG A 53 11.31 -2.88 -4.53
N THR A 54 11.49 -1.73 -3.90
CA THR A 54 10.77 -1.27 -2.71
C THR A 54 10.15 0.06 -3.11
N HIS A 55 8.84 0.08 -3.34
CA HIS A 55 8.14 1.19 -4.00
C HIS A 55 7.32 2.03 -3.03
N ALA A 56 6.48 1.36 -2.24
CA ALA A 56 5.58 2.01 -1.30
C ALA A 56 5.53 1.25 0.02
N ARG A 57 5.19 1.96 1.09
CA ARG A 57 4.88 1.41 2.40
C ARG A 57 3.45 1.76 2.77
N ILE A 58 2.74 0.78 3.32
CA ILE A 58 1.44 0.97 3.93
C ILE A 58 1.58 0.67 5.42
N CYS A 59 1.30 1.64 6.27
CA CYS A 59 1.35 1.47 7.72
C CYS A 59 -0.06 1.49 8.29
N THR A 60 -0.32 0.55 9.19
CA THR A 60 -1.58 0.47 9.90
C THR A 60 -1.31 0.59 11.40
N GLU A 61 -1.74 1.71 11.97
CA GLU A 61 -1.54 2.04 13.39
C GLU A 61 -2.90 2.38 14.02
N GLY A 62 -3.39 1.51 14.90
CA GLY A 62 -4.69 1.66 15.53
C GLY A 62 -5.83 1.62 14.50
N TRP A 63 -6.39 2.80 14.18
CA TRP A 63 -7.49 2.98 13.22
C TRP A 63 -7.06 3.68 11.93
N GLU A 64 -5.81 4.10 11.84
CA GLU A 64 -5.30 4.87 10.72
C GLU A 64 -4.50 3.96 9.80
N VAL A 65 -4.85 3.99 8.51
CA VAL A 65 -4.05 3.43 7.43
C VAL A 65 -3.40 4.59 6.72
N THR A 66 -2.08 4.52 6.54
CA THR A 66 -1.31 5.51 5.80
C THR A 66 -0.53 4.83 4.68
N VAL A 67 -0.29 5.59 3.61
CA VAL A 67 0.62 5.20 2.55
C VAL A 67 1.76 6.21 2.45
N GLU A 68 2.93 5.70 2.08
CA GLU A 68 4.15 6.44 1.83
C GLU A 68 4.81 5.92 0.55
N ASP A 69 5.12 6.80 -0.41
CA ASP A 69 6.03 6.48 -1.51
C ASP A 69 7.47 6.46 -0.97
N LEU A 70 8.24 5.42 -1.25
CA LEU A 70 9.58 5.22 -0.69
C LEU A 70 10.70 5.78 -1.57
N GLY A 71 10.40 6.79 -2.40
CA GLY A 71 11.31 7.32 -3.41
C GLY A 71 11.33 6.45 -4.64
N SER A 72 10.15 6.04 -5.12
CA SER A 72 10.04 5.24 -6.33
C SER A 72 10.51 6.02 -7.56
N ASP A 73 10.99 5.30 -8.58
CA ASP A 73 11.56 5.92 -9.79
C ASP A 73 10.49 6.64 -10.65
N ASN A 74 9.26 6.11 -10.64
CA ASN A 74 8.15 6.59 -11.48
C ASN A 74 7.02 7.25 -10.68
N GLY A 75 7.16 7.34 -9.36
CA GLY A 75 6.17 7.92 -8.46
C GLY A 75 4.98 7.02 -8.17
N THR A 76 4.22 7.42 -7.16
CA THR A 76 2.97 6.78 -6.74
C THR A 76 1.82 7.78 -6.80
N ARG A 77 0.65 7.33 -7.26
CA ARG A 77 -0.56 8.14 -7.31
C ARG A 77 -1.66 7.56 -6.43
N LEU A 78 -2.32 8.43 -5.67
CA LEU A 78 -3.48 8.09 -4.84
C LEU A 78 -4.76 8.66 -5.47
N CYS A 79 -5.62 7.76 -5.92
CA CYS A 79 -6.95 8.06 -6.44
C CYS A 79 -7.96 7.90 -5.29
N ARG A 80 -8.53 9.02 -4.84
CA ARG A 80 -9.53 9.04 -3.78
C ARG A 80 -10.86 8.52 -4.27
N ALA A 81 -11.65 7.92 -3.38
CA ALA A 81 -13.04 7.55 -3.67
C ALA A 81 -13.91 8.75 -4.13
N THR A 82 -13.53 9.97 -3.74
CA THR A 82 -14.17 11.23 -4.17
C THR A 82 -13.87 11.63 -5.61
N GLY A 83 -12.96 10.92 -6.29
CA GLY A 83 -12.46 11.25 -7.63
C GLY A 83 -11.24 12.18 -7.63
N GLN A 84 -10.80 12.68 -6.48
CA GLN A 84 -9.57 13.46 -6.38
C GLN A 84 -8.35 12.58 -6.65
N ILE A 85 -7.42 13.07 -7.45
CA ILE A 85 -6.13 12.42 -7.71
C ILE A 85 -5.04 13.22 -6.98
N VAL A 86 -4.17 12.51 -6.26
CA VAL A 86 -3.05 13.07 -5.52
C VAL A 86 -1.79 12.32 -5.89
N ASP A 87 -0.82 12.98 -6.53
CA ASP A 87 0.51 12.42 -6.68
C ASP A 87 1.24 12.51 -5.34
N LEU A 88 1.79 11.40 -4.87
CA LEU A 88 2.44 11.34 -3.57
C LEU A 88 3.82 12.00 -3.63
N GLN A 89 4.12 12.81 -2.62
CA GLN A 89 5.49 13.26 -2.40
C GLN A 89 6.29 12.11 -1.75
N PRO A 90 7.51 11.82 -2.22
CA PRO A 90 8.37 10.80 -1.60
C PRO A 90 8.54 11.04 -0.10
N TYR A 91 8.49 9.95 0.67
CA TYR A 91 8.66 9.90 2.13
C TYR A 91 7.65 10.74 2.94
N LYS A 92 6.54 11.14 2.31
CA LYS A 92 5.44 11.80 2.98
C LYS A 92 4.29 10.82 3.14
N ARG A 93 3.70 10.82 4.34
CA ARG A 93 2.54 9.97 4.65
C ARG A 93 1.23 10.63 4.25
N TYR A 94 0.35 9.82 3.70
CA TYR A 94 -1.00 10.21 3.32
C TYR A 94 -1.98 9.21 3.92
N ASN A 95 -3.02 9.71 4.61
CA ASN A 95 -4.08 8.85 5.14
C ASN A 95 -4.83 8.19 3.98
N ILE A 96 -5.23 6.95 4.17
CA ILE A 96 -6.03 6.14 3.25
C ILE A 96 -7.41 5.93 3.85
N GLN A 97 -8.43 5.95 3.00
CA GLN A 97 -9.81 5.62 3.35
C GLN A 97 -10.29 4.41 2.53
N PRO A 98 -11.25 3.62 3.02
CA PRO A 98 -11.88 2.59 2.21
C PRO A 98 -12.45 3.16 0.91
N GLY A 99 -12.21 2.46 -0.21
CA GLY A 99 -12.55 2.91 -1.56
C GLY A 99 -11.44 3.68 -2.28
N ASP A 100 -10.39 4.11 -1.57
CA ASP A 100 -9.20 4.67 -2.21
C ASP A 100 -8.46 3.61 -3.03
N VAL A 101 -7.73 4.08 -4.05
CA VAL A 101 -6.91 3.26 -4.93
C VAL A 101 -5.52 3.87 -5.04
N LEU A 102 -4.49 3.06 -4.81
CA LEU A 102 -3.10 3.44 -5.03
C LEU A 102 -2.64 2.86 -6.37
N GLU A 103 -2.18 3.71 -7.26
CA GLU A 103 -1.59 3.35 -8.55
C GLU A 103 -0.07 3.41 -8.43
N LEU A 104 0.58 2.24 -8.56
CA LEU A 104 2.04 2.10 -8.57
C LEU A 104 2.61 2.13 -10.00
N ALA A 105 1.78 1.76 -10.97
CA ALA A 105 2.04 1.77 -12.40
C ALA A 105 0.69 1.75 -13.14
N PRO A 106 0.63 2.14 -14.43
CA PRO A 106 -0.63 2.24 -15.18
C PRO A 106 -1.52 0.99 -15.14
N ASN A 107 -0.94 -0.21 -15.01
CA ASN A 107 -1.65 -1.48 -14.97
C ASN A 107 -1.59 -2.18 -13.61
N TYR A 108 -1.03 -1.55 -12.57
CA TYR A 108 -0.90 -2.17 -11.25
C TYR A 108 -1.41 -1.24 -10.15
N LEU A 109 -2.55 -1.64 -9.60
CA LEU A 109 -3.35 -0.89 -8.65
C LEU A 109 -3.49 -1.68 -7.36
N LEU A 110 -3.56 -0.97 -6.24
CA LEU A 110 -3.94 -1.49 -4.94
C LEU A 110 -5.25 -0.83 -4.53
N ARG A 111 -6.30 -1.63 -4.33
CA ARG A 111 -7.61 -1.17 -3.88
C ARG A 111 -7.78 -1.42 -2.40
N PHE A 112 -8.17 -0.41 -1.65
CA PHE A 112 -8.39 -0.50 -0.22
C PHE A 112 -9.88 -0.70 0.05
N ALA A 113 -10.22 -1.72 0.83
CA ALA A 113 -11.58 -2.05 1.23
C ALA A 113 -11.63 -2.31 2.73
N ALA A 114 -12.82 -2.18 3.34
CA ALA A 114 -13.09 -2.58 4.74
C ALA A 114 -13.78 -3.94 4.79
#